data_AF-A0A3D1P3Z5-F1
#
_entry.id   AF-A0A3D1P3Z5-F1
#
_cell.length_a   1.000
_cell.length_b   1.000
_cell.length_c   1.000
_cell.angle_alpha   90.00
_cell.angle_beta   90.00
_cell.angle_gamma   90.00
#
_symmetry.space_group_name_H-M   'P 1'
#
loop_
_entity.id
_entity.type
_entity.pdbx_description
1 polymer ?
#
loop_
_entity_poly.entity_id
_entity_poly.type
_entity_poly.pdbx_seq_one_letter_code
_entity_poly.pdbx_strand_id
1 'polypeptide(L)' 'MSESFYIQQAESCQRAADDTPLANQRDTLLRSRAAWLTLAAREQAIRAARAQREREKEQADER' A
#
# COMPACT_ATOMS: atom_id res chain seq x y z
N MET A 1 5.98 -8.03 4.86
CA MET A 1 5.96 -7.15 3.67
C MET A 1 5.70 -5.73 4.15
N SER A 2 6.37 -4.72 3.59
CA SER A 2 6.23 -3.32 4.01
C SER A 2 5.35 -2.51 3.06
N GLU A 3 4.83 -1.37 3.55
CA GLU A 3 4.15 -0.37 2.71
C GLU A 3 5.01 0.03 1.49
N SER A 4 6.31 0.27 1.71
CA SER A 4 7.26 0.61 0.63
C SER A 4 7.36 -0.47 -0.45
N PHE A 5 7.32 -1.75 -0.07
CA PHE A 5 7.32 -2.84 -1.04
C PHE A 5 6.06 -2.81 -1.92
N TYR A 6 4.88 -2.63 -1.32
CA TYR A 6 3.63 -2.56 -2.06
C TYR A 6 3.58 -1.35 -3.01
N ILE A 7 4.12 -0.20 -2.58
CA ILE A 7 4.27 0.98 -3.43
C ILE A 7 5.19 0.69 -4.62
N GLN A 8 6.36 0.07 -4.39
CA GLN A 8 7.28 -0.31 -5.46
C GLN A 8 6.65 -1.27 -6.49
N GLN A 9 5.82 -2.22 -6.04
CA GLN A 9 5.07 -3.09 -6.94
C GLN A 9 4.03 -2.31 -7.76
N ALA A 10 3.30 -1.39 -7.13
CA ALA A 10 2.35 -0.53 -7.82
C ALA A 10 3.02 0.33 -8.91
N GLU A 11 4.19 0.91 -8.62
CA GLU A 11 4.99 1.66 -9.59
C GLU A 11 5.52 0.78 -10.72
N SER A 12 5.92 -0.46 -10.42
CA SER A 12 6.34 -1.41 -11.45
C SER A 12 5.18 -1.77 -12.39
N CYS A 13 3.98 -1.96 -11.86
CA CYS A 13 2.78 -2.17 -12.68
C CYS A 13 2.47 -0.94 -13.54
N GLN A 14 2.64 0.28 -13.00
CA GLN A 14 2.43 1.51 -13.78
C GLN A 14 3.41 1.59 -14.97
N ARG A 15 4.72 1.41 -14.73
CA ARG A 15 5.73 1.45 -15.80
C ARG A 15 5.42 0.43 -16.91
N ALA A 16 5.10 -0.81 -16.52
CA ALA A 16 4.71 -1.83 -17.49
C ALA A 16 3.42 -1.49 -18.26
N ALA A 17 2.47 -0.79 -17.63
CA ALA A 17 1.22 -0.36 -18.27
C ALA A 17 1.47 0.76 -19.30
N ASP A 18 2.43 1.63 -19.03
CA ASP A 18 2.86 2.70 -19.93
C ASP A 18 3.60 2.12 -21.15
N ASP A 19 4.40 1.07 -20.95
CA ASP A 19 5.20 0.42 -22.01
C ASP A 19 4.38 -0.54 -22.89
N THR A 20 3.24 -1.06 -22.42
CA THR A 20 2.48 -2.04 -23.21
C THR A 20 1.60 -1.38 -24.29
N PRO A 21 1.66 -1.85 -25.55
CA PRO A 21 0.77 -1.36 -26.61
C PRO A 21 -0.63 -1.98 -26.54
N LEU A 22 -0.79 -3.11 -25.83
CA LEU A 22 -2.03 -3.88 -25.79
C LEU A 22 -2.96 -3.38 -24.68
N ALA A 23 -4.16 -2.91 -25.07
CA ALA A 23 -5.13 -2.33 -24.14
C ALA A 23 -5.56 -3.31 -23.03
N ASN A 24 -5.80 -4.57 -23.35
CA ASN A 24 -6.18 -5.59 -22.37
C ASN A 24 -5.08 -5.86 -21.33
N GLN A 25 -3.81 -5.82 -21.75
CA GLN A 25 -2.66 -5.95 -20.83
C GLN A 25 -2.53 -4.70 -19.96
N ARG A 26 -2.71 -3.50 -20.54
CA ARG A 26 -2.70 -2.25 -19.80
C ARG A 26 -3.75 -2.25 -18.69
N ASP A 27 -4.99 -2.64 -19.00
CA ASP A 27 -6.06 -2.72 -18.01
C ASP A 27 -5.75 -3.69 -16.87
N THR A 28 -5.16 -4.85 -17.21
CA THR A 28 -4.74 -5.83 -16.21
C THR A 28 -3.65 -5.27 -15.29
N LEU A 29 -2.66 -4.56 -15.84
CA LEU A 29 -1.58 -3.94 -15.07
C LEU A 29 -2.11 -2.81 -14.17
N LEU A 30 -3.05 -2.00 -14.66
CA LEU A 30 -3.69 -0.94 -13.86
C LEU A 30 -4.54 -1.51 -12.72
N ARG A 31 -5.25 -2.62 -12.93
CA ARG A 31 -5.97 -3.34 -11.86
C ARG A 31 -5.01 -3.90 -10.81
N SER A 32 -3.90 -4.50 -11.24
CA SER A 32 -2.86 -4.98 -10.34
C SER A 32 -2.24 -3.83 -9.54
N ARG A 33 -1.96 -2.69 -10.16
CA ARG A 33 -1.53 -1.46 -9.48
C ARG A 33 -2.49 -1.05 -8.37
N ALA A 34 -3.80 -1.01 -8.66
CA ALA A 34 -4.81 -0.66 -7.68
C ALA A 34 -4.85 -1.63 -6.48
N ALA A 35 -4.69 -2.92 -6.74
CA ALA A 35 -4.60 -3.94 -5.68
C ALA A 35 -3.38 -3.72 -4.77
N TRP A 36 -2.21 -3.43 -5.35
CA TRP A 36 -1.00 -3.12 -4.58
C TRP A 36 -1.15 -1.85 -3.72
N LEU A 37 -1.75 -0.79 -4.27
CA LEU A 37 -2.03 0.44 -3.51
C LEU A 37 -3.00 0.19 -2.35
N THR A 38 -3.99 -0.68 -2.55
CA THR A 38 -4.92 -1.08 -1.46
C THR A 38 -4.18 -1.77 -0.32
N LEU A 39 -3.22 -2.64 -0.64
CA LEU A 39 -2.40 -3.31 0.36
C LEU A 39 -1.47 -2.33 1.09
N ALA A 40 -0.88 -1.36 0.38
CA ALA A 40 -0.08 -0.30 0.99
C ALA A 40 -0.90 0.51 1.99
N ALA A 41 -2.09 0.97 1.59
CA ALA A 41 -3.00 1.72 2.46
C ALA A 41 -3.43 0.90 3.70
N ARG A 42 -3.69 -0.40 3.52
CA ARG A 42 -4.03 -1.29 4.65
C ARG A 42 -2.87 -1.41 5.64
N GLU A 43 -1.65 -1.60 5.16
CA GLU A 43 -0.46 -1.68 6.00
C GLU A 43 -0.24 -0.36 6.78
N GLN A 44 -0.41 0.78 6.11
CA GLN A 44 -0.33 2.10 6.73
C GLN A 44 -1.39 2.25 7.84
N ALA A 45 -2.64 1.85 7.59
CA ALA A 45 -3.71 1.92 8.58
C ALA A 45 -3.45 1.03 9.80
N ILE A 46 -2.91 -0.18 9.60
CA ILE A 46 -2.52 -1.08 10.70
C ILE A 46 -1.42 -0.45 11.55
N ARG A 47 -0.40 0.15 10.93
CA ARG A 47 0.69 0.82 11.65
C ARG A 47 0.19 2.01 12.46
N ALA A 48 -0.66 2.84 11.85
CA ALA A 48 -1.29 3.96 12.54
C ALA A 48 -2.12 3.50 13.74
N ALA A 49 -2.94 2.46 13.58
CA ALA A 49 -3.74 1.90 14.67
C ALA A 49 -2.88 1.33 15.81
N ARG A 50 -1.75 0.68 15.49
CA ARG A 50 -0.81 0.20 16.50
C ARG A 50 -0.16 1.36 17.25
N ALA A 51 0.36 2.35 16.52
CA ALA A 51 0.98 3.53 17.13
C ALA A 51 0.00 4.28 18.05
N GLN A 52 -1.28 4.38 17.65
CA GLN A 52 -2.32 4.97 18.47
C GLN A 52 -2.54 4.19 19.77
N ARG A 53 -2.64 2.86 19.71
CA ARG A 53 -2.79 2.01 20.91
C ARG A 53 -1.61 2.12 21.86
N GLU A 54 -0.39 2.21 21.35
CA GLU A 54 0.79 2.37 22.21
C GLU A 54 0.78 3.74 22.91
N ARG A 55 0.42 4.82 22.21
CA ARG A 55 0.24 6.14 22.84
C ARG A 55 -0.83 6.14 23.93
N GLU A 56 -1.94 5.44 23.71
CA GLU A 56 -3.02 5.33 24.69
C GLU A 56 -2.59 4.57 25.94
N LYS A 57 -1.75 3.53 25.80
CA LYS A 57 -1.16 2.83 26.95
C LYS A 57 -0.16 3.70 27.70
N GLU A 58 0.76 4.36 27.01
CA GLU A 58 1.72 5.28 27.62
C GLU A 58 1.00 6.36 28.45
N GLN A 59 -0.07 6.96 27.89
CA GLN A 59 -0.90 7.93 28.60
C GLN A 59 -1.69 7.35 29.78
N ALA A 60 -2.00 6.06 29.76
CA ALA A 60 -2.68 5.39 30.87
C ALA A 60 -1.71 5.02 31.99
N ASP A 61 -0.48 4.62 31.65
CA ASP A 61 0.58 4.27 32.61
C ASP A 61 1.19 5.52 33.29
N GLU A 62 1.08 6.69 32.66
CA GLU A 62 1.50 7.99 33.23
C GLU A 62 0.48 8.63 34.19
N ARG A 63 -0.72 8.05 34.35
CA ARG A 63 -1.80 8.54 35.23
C ARG A 63 -1.90 7.76 36.53
#